data_AF-A0A2E7DBF7-F1
#
_entry.id   AF-A0A2E7DBF7-F1
#
_cell.length_a   1.000
_cell.length_b   1.000
_cell.length_c   1.000
_cell.angle_alpha   90.00
_cell.angle_beta   90.00
_cell.angle_gamma   90.00
#
_symmetry.space_group_name_H-M   'P 1'
#
loop_
_entity.id
_entity.type
_entity.pdbx_description
1 polymer ?
#
loop_
_entity_poly.entity_id
_entity_poly.type
_entity_poly.pdbx_seq_one_letter_code
_entity_poly.pdbx_strand_id
1 'polypeptide(L)'
;MQDLLGNLSGFSTYVIAGACAVHLFAMFVLWIWARRDLKTIASLLDDFTRGLKHRSSMGASGHLSEQIEAFLADVREVLDKESNEADRSALLDRMNILDEKRNYMNSLFFETCYNLCRTMIEAYPLAGVLGTILAIGAALQGDAGPEAAATVSAIVGRFGDAIWSTFAGLSATILLMFLNGFLEPPFTRLSENRKNVRETVSRVKRELSLRTGEAA
;
A
#
# COMPACT_ATOMS: atom_id res chain seq x y z
N MET A 1 13.17 20.54 34.13
CA MET A 1 13.50 19.29 33.42
C MET A 1 12.67 18.11 33.95
N GLN A 2 12.45 18.01 35.27
CA GLN A 2 11.52 17.05 35.89
C GLN A 2 10.06 17.19 35.40
N ASP A 3 9.51 18.41 35.30
CA ASP A 3 8.15 18.62 34.76
C ASP A 3 7.99 18.21 33.29
N LEU A 4 9.05 18.37 32.49
CA LEU A 4 9.05 17.95 31.08
C LEU A 4 9.02 16.43 30.96
N LEU A 5 9.82 15.71 31.76
CA LEU A 5 9.85 14.24 31.78
C LEU A 5 8.54 13.64 32.30
N GLY A 6 7.94 14.25 33.32
CA GLY A 6 6.64 13.84 33.87
C GLY A 6 5.48 14.02 32.89
N ASN A 7 5.50 15.10 32.08
CA ASN A 7 4.52 15.33 31.03
C ASN A 7 4.77 14.44 29.80
N LEU A 8 6.03 14.22 29.41
CA LEU A 8 6.40 13.35 28.28
C LEU A 8 5.98 11.88 28.49
N SER A 9 6.09 11.37 29.72
CA SER A 9 5.68 10.00 30.07
C SER A 9 4.19 9.77 29.85
N GLY A 10 3.32 10.59 30.45
CA GLY A 10 1.87 10.50 30.26
C GLY A 10 1.45 10.82 28.83
N PHE A 11 2.20 11.69 28.14
CA PHE A 11 1.95 12.06 26.75
C PHE A 11 2.33 10.95 25.75
N SER A 12 3.28 10.07 26.09
CA SER A 12 3.75 9.00 25.19
C SER A 12 2.62 8.09 24.70
N THR A 13 1.70 7.69 25.59
CA THR A 13 0.51 6.89 25.27
C THR A 13 -0.38 7.61 24.26
N TYR A 14 -0.63 8.92 24.46
CA TYR A 14 -1.44 9.72 23.54
C TYR A 14 -0.75 9.95 22.19
N VAL A 15 0.58 10.11 22.17
CA VAL A 15 1.36 10.21 20.94
C VAL A 15 1.27 8.92 20.14
N ILE A 16 1.43 7.77 20.79
CA ILE A 16 1.29 6.45 20.17
C ILE A 16 -0.13 6.28 19.60
N ALA A 17 -1.16 6.62 20.39
CA ALA A 17 -2.55 6.53 19.95
C ALA A 17 -2.85 7.48 18.77
N GLY A 18 -2.36 8.72 18.81
CA GLY A 18 -2.50 9.69 17.73
C GLY A 18 -1.79 9.26 16.46
N ALA A 19 -0.56 8.76 16.57
CA ALA A 19 0.19 8.20 15.44
C ALA A 19 -0.55 7.00 14.83
N CYS A 20 -1.15 6.14 15.67
CA CYS A 20 -1.96 5.00 15.23
C CYS A 20 -3.17 5.48 14.43
N ALA A 21 -3.90 6.48 14.92
CA ALA A 21 -5.03 7.05 14.20
C ALA A 21 -4.64 7.63 12.83
N VAL A 22 -3.51 8.34 12.76
CA VAL A 22 -2.97 8.85 11.48
C VAL A 22 -2.58 7.71 10.55
N HIS A 23 -1.97 6.65 11.05
CA HIS A 23 -1.64 5.46 10.24
C HIS A 23 -2.90 4.76 9.72
N LEU A 24 -3.92 4.58 10.55
CA LEU A 24 -5.20 4.01 10.11
C LEU A 24 -5.83 4.84 9.00
N PHE A 25 -5.80 6.17 9.13
CA PHE A 25 -6.27 7.07 8.08
C PHE A 25 -5.44 6.93 6.79
N ALA A 26 -4.10 6.85 6.90
CA ALA A 26 -3.23 6.65 5.73
C ALA A 26 -3.53 5.31 5.04
N MET A 27 -3.70 4.22 5.79
CA MET A 27 -4.08 2.90 5.25
C MET A 27 -5.46 2.95 4.57
N PHE A 28 -6.41 3.68 5.15
CA PHE A 28 -7.72 3.88 4.55
C PHE A 28 -7.64 4.65 3.22
N VAL A 29 -6.84 5.71 3.15
CA VAL A 29 -6.59 6.46 1.91
C VAL A 29 -5.94 5.56 0.86
N LEU A 30 -4.93 4.77 1.22
CA LEU A 30 -4.30 3.80 0.32
C LEU A 30 -5.30 2.76 -0.19
N TRP A 31 -6.21 2.29 0.66
CA TRP A 31 -7.24 1.35 0.25
C TRP A 31 -8.21 1.94 -0.77
N ILE A 32 -8.67 3.18 -0.56
CA ILE A 32 -9.49 3.90 -1.54
C ILE A 32 -8.72 4.06 -2.86
N TRP A 33 -7.45 4.46 -2.77
CA TRP A 33 -6.61 4.68 -3.93
C TRP A 33 -6.43 3.39 -4.74
N ALA A 34 -6.09 2.27 -4.09
CA ALA A 34 -5.93 0.98 -4.75
C ALA A 34 -7.22 0.53 -5.47
N ARG A 35 -8.39 0.72 -4.83
CA ARG A 35 -9.68 0.40 -5.45
C ARG A 35 -9.97 1.28 -6.67
N ARG A 36 -9.69 2.58 -6.57
CA ARG A 36 -9.85 3.52 -7.68
C ARG A 36 -8.94 3.14 -8.84
N ASP A 37 -7.68 2.84 -8.57
CA ASP A 37 -6.70 2.50 -9.60
C ASP A 37 -7.06 1.18 -10.29
N LEU A 38 -7.45 0.14 -9.55
CA LEU A 38 -7.93 -1.13 -10.13
C LEU A 38 -9.14 -0.91 -11.04
N LYS A 39 -10.14 -0.16 -10.57
CA LYS A 39 -11.33 0.14 -11.38
C LYS A 39 -10.96 0.85 -12.67
N THR A 40 -9.97 1.73 -12.59
CA THR A 40 -9.59 2.54 -13.75
C THR A 40 -8.77 1.75 -14.77
N ILE A 41 -7.87 0.87 -14.30
CA ILE A 41 -7.19 -0.10 -15.16
C ILE A 41 -8.22 -0.98 -15.87
N ALA A 42 -9.16 -1.56 -15.13
CA ALA A 42 -10.20 -2.41 -15.72
C ALA A 42 -11.05 -1.66 -16.76
N SER A 43 -11.46 -0.41 -16.50
CA SER A 43 -12.22 0.37 -17.49
C SER A 43 -11.41 0.69 -18.75
N LEU A 44 -10.11 0.97 -18.61
CA LEU A 44 -9.25 1.23 -19.77
C LEU A 44 -9.07 -0.02 -20.63
N LEU A 45 -8.97 -1.19 -20.00
CA LEU A 45 -8.87 -2.46 -20.70
C LEU A 45 -10.22 -2.86 -21.34
N ASP A 46 -11.35 -2.61 -20.68
CA ASP A 46 -12.67 -2.86 -21.29
C ASP A 46 -12.89 -1.97 -22.52
N ASP A 47 -12.56 -0.68 -22.43
CA ASP A 47 -12.64 0.26 -23.57
C ASP A 47 -11.75 -0.18 -24.74
N PHE A 48 -10.57 -0.74 -24.46
CA PHE A 48 -9.65 -1.26 -25.48
C PHE A 48 -10.19 -2.52 -26.18
N THR A 49 -10.83 -3.42 -25.43
CA THR A 49 -11.29 -4.73 -25.93
C THR A 49 -12.61 -4.71 -26.66
N ARG A 50 -13.45 -3.68 -26.46
CA ARG A 50 -14.79 -3.55 -27.10
C ARG A 50 -14.81 -3.71 -28.61
N GLY A 51 -13.68 -3.59 -29.31
CA GLY A 51 -13.60 -3.79 -30.76
C GLY A 51 -12.75 -4.96 -31.22
N LEU A 52 -12.44 -5.96 -30.38
CA LEU A 52 -11.81 -7.22 -30.79
C LEU A 52 -12.87 -8.30 -31.05
N LYS A 53 -12.76 -9.06 -32.15
CA LYS A 53 -13.77 -10.03 -32.61
C LYS A 53 -13.94 -11.26 -31.68
N HIS A 54 -12.90 -11.63 -30.95
CA HIS A 54 -12.89 -12.77 -30.02
C HIS A 54 -12.70 -12.22 -28.61
N ARG A 55 -13.80 -11.87 -27.95
CA ARG A 55 -13.79 -11.42 -26.56
C ARG A 55 -14.12 -12.60 -25.66
N SER A 56 -13.26 -12.90 -24.69
CA SER A 56 -13.67 -13.69 -23.53
C SER A 56 -14.69 -12.87 -22.74
N SER A 57 -15.98 -13.12 -22.96
CA SER A 57 -17.06 -12.38 -22.30
C SER A 57 -17.21 -12.83 -20.84
N MET A 58 -16.26 -12.48 -19.98
CA MET A 58 -16.50 -12.55 -18.54
C MET A 58 -17.48 -11.43 -18.17
N GLY A 59 -18.60 -11.83 -17.57
CA GLY A 59 -19.65 -10.89 -17.14
C GLY A 59 -19.07 -9.80 -16.23
N ALA A 60 -19.65 -8.61 -16.30
CA ALA A 60 -19.23 -7.41 -15.57
C ALA A 60 -19.16 -7.55 -14.02
N SER A 61 -19.46 -8.73 -13.48
CA SER A 61 -19.39 -9.12 -12.08
C SER A 61 -18.14 -9.92 -11.69
N GLY A 62 -17.25 -10.27 -12.63
CA GLY A 62 -16.01 -11.00 -12.32
C GLY A 62 -15.00 -10.14 -11.54
N HIS A 63 -14.09 -10.75 -10.78
CA HIS A 63 -13.08 -10.02 -10.01
C HIS A 63 -12.22 -9.18 -10.98
N LEU A 64 -11.99 -7.88 -10.70
CA LEU A 64 -11.30 -6.96 -11.63
C LEU A 64 -9.95 -7.49 -12.12
N SER A 65 -9.23 -8.23 -11.27
CA SER A 65 -7.97 -8.90 -11.62
C SER A 65 -8.14 -9.98 -12.69
N GLU A 66 -9.21 -10.78 -12.64
CA GLU A 66 -9.48 -11.85 -13.60
C GLU A 66 -9.85 -11.26 -14.97
N GLN A 67 -10.55 -10.13 -14.98
CA GLN A 67 -10.83 -9.39 -16.21
C GLN A 67 -9.53 -8.88 -16.87
N ILE A 68 -8.59 -8.37 -16.06
CA ILE A 68 -7.26 -7.96 -16.53
C ILE A 68 -6.48 -9.16 -17.08
N GLU A 69 -6.45 -10.29 -16.37
CA GLU A 69 -5.72 -11.50 -16.80
C GLU A 69 -6.29 -12.09 -18.10
N ALA A 70 -7.62 -12.21 -18.21
CA ALA A 70 -8.28 -12.68 -19.42
C ALA A 70 -7.99 -11.76 -20.61
N PHE A 71 -7.98 -10.44 -20.39
CA PHE A 71 -7.57 -9.50 -21.42
C PHE A 71 -6.13 -9.74 -21.91
N LEU A 72 -5.18 -9.92 -20.98
CA LEU A 72 -3.79 -10.17 -21.34
C LEU A 72 -3.63 -11.49 -22.09
N ALA A 73 -4.46 -12.49 -21.76
CA ALA A 73 -4.52 -13.74 -22.51
C ALA A 73 -5.03 -13.54 -23.94
N ASP A 74 -6.12 -12.79 -24.14
CA ASP A 74 -6.67 -12.49 -25.47
C ASP A 74 -5.62 -11.76 -26.35
N VAL A 75 -4.87 -10.81 -25.79
CA VAL A 75 -3.80 -10.10 -26.52
C VAL A 75 -2.65 -11.05 -26.89
N ARG A 76 -2.23 -11.92 -25.97
CA ARG A 76 -1.17 -12.91 -26.24
C ARG A 76 -1.60 -13.89 -27.33
N GLU A 77 -2.87 -14.31 -27.34
CA GLU A 77 -3.41 -15.19 -28.38
C GLU A 77 -3.36 -14.54 -29.77
N VAL A 78 -3.69 -13.25 -29.87
CA VAL A 78 -3.58 -12.50 -31.13
C VAL A 78 -2.12 -12.39 -31.59
N LEU A 79 -1.17 -12.21 -30.69
CA LEU A 79 0.26 -12.16 -31.04
C LEU A 79 0.80 -13.53 -31.48
N ASP A 80 0.47 -14.60 -30.75
CA ASP A 80 1.04 -15.93 -30.94
C ASP A 80 0.45 -16.67 -32.16
N LYS A 81 -0.79 -16.39 -32.55
CA LYS A 81 -1.33 -16.88 -33.85
C LYS A 81 -0.73 -16.07 -34.99
N GLU A 82 -0.54 -16.68 -36.17
CA GLU A 82 -0.52 -15.96 -37.46
C GLU A 82 -1.91 -15.34 -37.72
N SER A 83 -2.31 -14.46 -36.82
CA SER A 83 -3.57 -13.74 -36.87
C SER A 83 -3.56 -12.83 -38.09
N ASN A 84 -4.73 -12.71 -38.70
CA ASN A 84 -5.01 -11.86 -39.84
C ASN A 84 -4.35 -10.47 -39.63
N GLU A 85 -3.60 -9.98 -40.63
CA GLU A 85 -2.96 -8.65 -40.61
C GLU A 85 -3.91 -7.52 -40.17
N ALA A 86 -5.22 -7.68 -40.46
CA ALA A 86 -6.28 -6.78 -40.01
C ALA A 86 -6.44 -6.68 -38.48
N ASP A 87 -6.37 -7.80 -37.75
CA ASP A 87 -6.51 -7.81 -36.29
C ASP A 87 -5.26 -7.21 -35.62
N ARG A 88 -4.09 -7.40 -36.24
CA ARG A 88 -2.81 -6.83 -35.79
C ARG A 88 -2.71 -5.32 -36.02
N SER A 89 -3.14 -4.84 -37.19
CA SER A 89 -3.24 -3.40 -37.48
C SER A 89 -4.21 -2.69 -36.54
N ALA A 90 -5.37 -3.31 -36.25
CA ALA A 90 -6.31 -2.78 -35.26
C ALA A 90 -5.73 -2.75 -33.83
N LEU A 91 -4.88 -3.72 -33.48
CA LEU A 91 -4.17 -3.76 -32.20
C LEU A 91 -3.11 -2.64 -32.10
N LEU A 92 -2.36 -2.38 -33.18
CA LEU A 92 -1.36 -1.31 -33.27
C LEU A 92 -1.96 0.08 -33.02
N ASP A 93 -3.02 0.43 -33.74
CA ASP A 93 -3.65 1.75 -33.63
C ASP A 93 -4.17 2.03 -32.23
N ARG A 94 -4.76 1.01 -31.59
CA ARG A 94 -5.27 1.14 -30.23
C ARG A 94 -4.17 1.15 -29.18
N MET A 95 -3.04 0.51 -29.45
CA MET A 95 -1.88 0.58 -28.56
C MET A 95 -1.27 1.98 -28.55
N ASN A 96 -1.28 2.70 -29.68
CA ASN A 96 -0.88 4.11 -29.73
C ASN A 96 -1.82 4.99 -28.86
N ILE A 97 -3.13 4.71 -28.88
CA ILE A 97 -4.11 5.40 -28.01
C ILE A 97 -3.90 5.07 -26.52
N LEU A 98 -3.50 3.84 -26.19
CA LEU A 98 -3.18 3.42 -24.81
C LEU A 98 -1.91 4.12 -24.29
N ASP A 99 -0.89 4.26 -25.14
CA ASP A 99 0.38 4.94 -24.82
C ASP A 99 0.16 6.45 -24.58
N GLU A 100 -0.88 7.05 -25.17
CA GLU A 100 -1.26 8.44 -24.96
C GLU A 100 -1.91 8.68 -23.57
N LYS A 101 -2.55 7.66 -22.98
CA LYS A 101 -3.11 7.71 -21.62
C LYS A 101 -2.12 7.30 -20.52
N ARG A 102 -0.82 7.20 -20.83
CA ARG A 102 0.27 6.65 -19.97
C ARG A 102 0.49 7.29 -18.59
N ASN A 103 -0.22 8.37 -18.24
CA ASN A 103 -0.26 8.91 -16.87
C ASN A 103 -0.75 7.89 -15.81
N TYR A 104 -1.29 6.74 -16.21
CA TYR A 104 -1.78 5.67 -15.31
C TYR A 104 -0.70 4.88 -14.56
N MET A 105 0.58 5.10 -14.84
CA MET A 105 1.64 4.16 -14.50
C MET A 105 2.66 4.67 -13.47
N ASN A 106 2.36 5.75 -12.74
CA ASN A 106 3.15 6.16 -11.58
C ASN A 106 2.85 5.23 -10.39
N SER A 107 3.28 3.97 -10.50
CA SER A 107 3.16 2.95 -9.44
C SER A 107 4.12 3.19 -8.28
N LEU A 108 5.21 3.93 -8.54
CA LEU A 108 6.27 4.18 -7.57
C LEU A 108 5.74 4.86 -6.31
N PHE A 109 4.87 5.86 -6.43
CA PHE A 109 4.37 6.56 -5.24
C PHE A 109 3.48 5.68 -4.37
N PHE A 110 2.57 4.91 -4.97
CA PHE A 110 1.72 3.98 -4.22
C PHE A 110 2.55 2.91 -3.53
N GLU A 111 3.50 2.29 -4.25
CA GLU A 111 4.39 1.26 -3.71
C GLU A 111 5.26 1.82 -2.59
N THR A 112 5.86 3.00 -2.77
CA THR A 112 6.66 3.66 -1.72
C THR A 112 5.82 3.97 -0.50
N CYS A 113 4.63 4.56 -0.64
CA CYS A 113 3.77 4.88 0.50
C CYS A 113 3.31 3.62 1.23
N TYR A 114 2.92 2.56 0.51
CA TYR A 114 2.51 1.30 1.11
C TYR A 114 3.66 0.62 1.85
N ASN A 115 4.84 0.53 1.22
CA ASN A 115 6.03 -0.06 1.85
C ASN A 115 6.43 0.72 3.11
N LEU A 116 6.38 2.05 3.06
CA LEU A 116 6.64 2.90 4.22
C LEU A 116 5.63 2.63 5.35
N CYS A 117 4.33 2.59 5.04
CA CYS A 117 3.29 2.30 6.03
C CYS A 117 3.49 0.92 6.67
N ARG A 118 3.81 -0.10 5.87
CA ARG A 118 4.08 -1.47 6.33
C ARG A 118 5.23 -1.50 7.33
N THR A 119 6.37 -0.91 6.97
CA THR A 119 7.56 -0.87 7.86
C THR A 119 7.28 -0.08 9.13
N MET A 120 6.52 1.01 9.07
CA MET A 120 6.17 1.80 10.25
C MET A 120 5.34 1.06 11.30
N ILE A 121 4.65 -0.03 10.93
CA ILE A 121 3.93 -0.88 11.89
C ILE A 121 4.90 -1.44 12.95
N GLU A 122 6.12 -1.76 12.56
CA GLU A 122 7.16 -2.32 13.44
C GLU A 122 7.73 -1.29 14.43
N ALA A 123 7.49 0.01 14.22
CA ALA A 123 7.97 1.06 15.10
C ALA A 123 7.14 1.20 16.39
N TYR A 124 5.88 0.72 16.39
CA TYR A 124 4.96 0.88 17.52
C TYR A 124 5.35 0.12 18.79
N PRO A 125 5.80 -1.16 18.73
CA PRO A 125 6.29 -1.85 19.92
C PRO A 125 7.53 -1.15 20.47
N LEU A 126 8.42 -0.69 19.59
CA LEU A 126 9.63 0.05 19.97
C LEU A 126 9.27 1.37 20.66
N ALA A 127 8.28 2.11 20.14
CA ALA A 127 7.77 3.32 20.77
C ALA A 127 7.18 3.05 22.17
N GLY A 128 6.45 1.95 22.34
CA GLY A 128 5.91 1.52 23.64
C GLY A 128 6.99 1.23 24.67
N VAL A 129 8.04 0.50 24.26
CA VAL A 129 9.23 0.22 25.10
C VAL A 129 9.98 1.52 25.43
N LEU A 130 10.15 2.41 24.46
CA LEU A 130 10.78 3.72 24.69
C LEU A 130 10.00 4.56 25.71
N GLY A 131 8.67 4.61 25.62
CA GLY A 131 7.85 5.32 26.60
C GLY A 131 7.96 4.70 28.00
N THR A 132 8.10 3.38 28.09
CA THR A 132 8.36 2.68 29.37
C THR A 132 9.71 3.08 29.97
N ILE A 133 10.78 3.11 29.16
CA ILE A 133 12.11 3.54 29.59
C ILE A 133 12.08 5.00 30.08
N LEU A 134 11.38 5.87 29.37
CA LEU A 134 11.23 7.28 29.76
C LEU A 134 10.45 7.44 31.07
N ALA A 135 9.36 6.70 31.26
CA ALA A 135 8.55 6.72 32.47
C ALA A 135 9.33 6.26 33.70
N ILE A 136 10.07 5.14 33.58
CA ILE A 136 10.95 4.63 34.64
C ILE A 136 12.09 5.61 34.92
N GLY A 137 12.73 6.14 33.86
CA GLY A 137 13.80 7.13 34.00
C GLY A 137 13.33 8.40 34.73
N ALA A 138 12.11 8.87 34.44
CA ALA A 138 11.49 9.99 35.13
C ALA A 138 11.20 9.68 36.60
N ALA A 139 10.75 8.45 36.91
CA ALA A 139 10.50 8.01 38.28
C ALA A 139 11.79 7.97 39.12
N LEU A 140 12.89 7.46 38.57
CA LEU A 140 14.17 7.33 39.26
C LEU A 140 14.89 8.67 39.48
N GLN A 141 14.66 9.68 38.64
CA GLN A 141 15.26 11.02 38.78
C GLN A 141 14.49 11.92 39.77
N GLY A 142 13.33 11.52 40.24
CA GLY A 142 12.52 12.28 41.21
C GLY A 142 13.09 12.31 42.64
N ASP A 143 14.16 11.56 42.91
CA ASP A 143 14.61 11.19 44.27
C ASP A 143 15.92 11.88 44.73
N ALA A 144 16.38 12.92 44.02
CA ALA A 144 17.69 13.55 44.26
C ALA A 144 17.66 14.81 45.14
N GLY A 145 16.79 14.88 46.15
CA GLY A 145 16.67 16.03 47.07
C GLY A 145 16.57 15.62 48.55
N PRO A 146 16.93 16.48 49.52
CA PRO A 146 16.91 16.16 50.96
C PRO A 146 15.50 15.85 51.52
N GLU A 147 14.45 16.18 50.78
CA GLU A 147 13.06 15.82 51.05
C GLU A 147 12.63 14.57 50.26
N ALA A 148 13.49 13.54 50.21
CA ALA A 148 13.28 12.26 49.53
C ALA A 148 12.22 11.37 50.23
N ALA A 149 11.06 11.95 50.51
CA ALA A 149 9.81 11.21 50.60
C ALA A 149 9.14 11.30 49.23
N ALA A 150 9.80 10.80 48.18
CA ALA A 150 9.11 10.39 46.97
C ALA A 150 8.08 9.34 47.41
N THR A 151 6.85 9.78 47.62
CA THR A 151 5.77 8.92 48.08
C THR A 151 5.69 7.73 47.14
N VAL A 152 5.63 6.52 47.68
CA VAL A 152 5.43 5.27 46.92
C VAL A 152 4.33 5.44 45.86
N SER A 153 3.32 6.26 46.15
CA SER A 153 2.26 6.68 45.23
C SER A 153 2.76 7.34 43.92
N ALA A 154 3.75 8.23 43.98
CA ALA A 154 4.31 8.88 42.79
C ALA A 154 5.07 7.88 41.89
N ILE A 155 5.85 6.98 42.49
CA ILE A 155 6.56 5.91 41.78
C ILE A 155 5.55 4.96 41.11
N VAL A 156 4.52 4.53 41.85
CA VAL A 156 3.46 3.65 41.33
C VAL A 156 2.70 4.30 40.18
N GLY A 157 2.42 5.62 40.25
CA GLY A 157 1.80 6.35 39.15
C GLY A 157 2.62 6.29 37.85
N ARG A 158 3.95 6.41 37.95
CA ARG A 158 4.84 6.33 36.78
C ARG A 158 5.00 4.92 36.22
N PHE A 159 4.96 3.90 37.07
CA PHE A 159 4.84 2.52 36.58
C PHE A 159 3.52 2.31 35.83
N GLY A 160 2.42 2.94 36.29
CA GLY A 160 1.15 2.96 35.57
C GLY A 160 1.28 3.56 34.17
N ASP A 161 1.90 4.74 34.04
CA ASP A 161 2.15 5.38 32.74
C ASP A 161 2.96 4.47 31.80
N ALA A 162 3.98 3.79 32.34
CA ALA A 162 4.84 2.88 31.60
C ALA A 162 4.07 1.68 31.01
N ILE A 163 3.18 1.08 31.81
CA ILE A 163 2.32 -0.03 31.39
C ILE A 163 1.40 0.41 30.25
N TRP A 164 0.77 1.58 30.39
CA TRP A 164 -0.13 2.13 29.36
C TRP A 164 0.60 2.41 28.04
N SER A 165 1.83 2.92 28.09
CA SER A 165 2.65 3.13 26.89
C SER A 165 2.95 1.82 26.16
N THR A 166 3.36 0.78 26.89
CA THR A 166 3.61 -0.55 26.29
C THR A 166 2.33 -1.14 25.70
N PHE A 167 1.23 -1.08 26.45
CA PHE A 167 -0.06 -1.57 26.01
C PHE A 167 -0.49 -0.88 24.71
N ALA A 168 -0.41 0.45 24.65
CA ALA A 168 -0.76 1.21 23.45
C ALA A 168 0.11 0.82 22.24
N GLY A 169 1.42 0.66 22.43
CA GLY A 169 2.33 0.25 21.36
C GLY A 169 2.01 -1.14 20.80
N LEU A 170 1.78 -2.13 21.68
CA LEU A 170 1.43 -3.48 21.27
C LEU A 170 0.04 -3.53 20.61
N SER A 171 -0.96 -2.88 21.21
CA SER A 171 -2.32 -2.82 20.65
C SER A 171 -2.34 -2.16 19.27
N ALA A 172 -1.61 -1.04 19.08
CA ALA A 172 -1.50 -0.38 17.79
C ALA A 172 -0.86 -1.31 16.74
N THR A 173 0.21 -2.00 17.10
CA THR A 173 0.90 -2.95 16.21
C THR A 173 -0.02 -4.09 15.78
N ILE A 174 -0.69 -4.74 16.74
CA ILE A 174 -1.60 -5.86 16.48
C ILE A 174 -2.74 -5.41 15.56
N LEU A 175 -3.35 -4.25 15.86
CA LEU A 175 -4.43 -3.71 15.04
C LEU A 175 -3.97 -3.40 13.62
N LEU A 176 -2.82 -2.75 13.46
CA LEU A 176 -2.28 -2.38 12.15
C LEU A 176 -1.80 -3.59 11.36
N MET A 177 -1.17 -4.59 12.00
CA MET A 177 -0.82 -5.86 11.36
C MET A 177 -2.06 -6.60 10.86
N PHE A 178 -3.11 -6.67 11.69
CA PHE A 178 -4.38 -7.28 11.32
C PHE A 178 -4.98 -6.59 10.09
N LEU A 179 -5.07 -5.25 10.11
CA LEU A 179 -5.58 -4.48 8.98
C LEU A 179 -4.70 -4.64 7.72
N ASN A 180 -3.38 -4.63 7.88
CA ASN A 180 -2.44 -4.84 6.78
C ASN A 180 -2.62 -6.21 6.13
N GLY A 181 -2.92 -7.25 6.90
CA GLY A 181 -3.22 -8.59 6.39
C GLY A 181 -4.40 -8.62 5.40
N PHE A 182 -5.38 -7.73 5.53
CA PHE A 182 -6.48 -7.61 4.55
C PHE A 182 -6.11 -6.77 3.32
N LEU A 183 -5.19 -5.81 3.48
CA LEU A 183 -4.80 -4.86 2.43
C LEU A 183 -3.64 -5.38 1.55
N GLU A 184 -2.77 -6.22 2.10
CA GLU A 184 -1.62 -6.77 1.39
C GLU A 184 -2.02 -7.59 0.16
N PRO A 185 -2.97 -8.55 0.23
CA PRO A 185 -3.35 -9.32 -0.95
C PRO A 185 -3.85 -8.46 -2.14
N PRO A 186 -4.82 -7.54 -1.98
CA PRO A 186 -5.29 -6.74 -3.11
C PRO A 186 -4.23 -5.77 -3.65
N PHE A 187 -3.32 -5.27 -2.80
CA PHE A 187 -2.26 -4.35 -3.23
C PHE A 187 -1.18 -5.08 -4.04
N THR A 188 -0.79 -6.27 -3.61
CA THR A 188 0.12 -7.15 -4.36
C THR A 188 -0.47 -7.46 -5.74
N ARG A 189 -1.76 -7.84 -5.79
CA ARG A 189 -2.46 -8.08 -7.07
C ARG A 189 -2.48 -6.85 -7.98
N LEU A 190 -2.68 -5.64 -7.43
CA LEU A 190 -2.62 -4.41 -8.22
C LEU A 190 -1.23 -4.18 -8.82
N SER A 191 -0.16 -4.42 -8.05
CA SER A 191 1.22 -4.29 -8.52
C SER A 191 1.54 -5.31 -9.64
N GLU A 192 1.15 -6.56 -9.44
CA GLU A 192 1.31 -7.63 -10.44
C GLU A 192 0.57 -7.30 -11.75
N ASN A 193 -0.69 -6.86 -11.65
CA ASN A 193 -1.48 -6.46 -12.81
C ASN A 193 -0.82 -5.30 -13.57
N ARG A 194 -0.32 -4.28 -12.87
CA ARG A 194 0.39 -3.15 -13.49
C ARG A 194 1.64 -3.61 -14.23
N LYS A 195 2.42 -4.50 -13.62
CA LYS A 195 3.63 -5.06 -14.22
C LYS A 195 3.28 -5.87 -15.48
N ASN A 196 2.30 -6.76 -15.38
CA ASN A 196 1.87 -7.63 -16.49
C ASN A 196 1.33 -6.83 -17.68
N VAL A 197 0.54 -5.78 -17.42
CA VAL A 197 0.04 -4.87 -18.47
C VAL A 197 1.22 -4.16 -19.14
N ARG A 198 2.16 -3.60 -18.37
CA ARG A 198 3.34 -2.91 -18.92
C ARG A 198 4.20 -3.82 -19.80
N GLU A 199 4.47 -5.03 -19.34
CA GLU A 199 5.28 -6.02 -20.09
C GLU A 199 4.57 -6.49 -21.36
N THR A 200 3.25 -6.64 -21.31
CA THR A 200 2.47 -7.03 -22.50
C THR A 200 2.47 -5.91 -23.53
N VAL A 201 2.22 -4.66 -23.12
CA VAL A 201 2.28 -3.49 -24.01
C VAL A 201 3.67 -3.34 -24.65
N SER A 202 4.75 -3.50 -23.88
CA SER A 202 6.11 -3.39 -24.44
C SER A 202 6.42 -4.53 -25.42
N ARG A 203 5.96 -5.75 -25.15
CA ARG A 203 6.10 -6.89 -26.07
C ARG A 203 5.34 -6.66 -27.38
N VAL A 204 4.08 -6.25 -27.29
CA VAL A 204 3.23 -5.95 -28.44
C VAL A 204 3.87 -4.86 -29.31
N LYS A 205 4.37 -3.77 -28.69
CA LYS A 205 5.07 -2.69 -29.40
C LYS A 205 6.31 -3.18 -30.13
N ARG A 206 7.14 -4.00 -29.45
CA ARG A 206 8.35 -4.57 -30.04
C ARG A 206 8.02 -5.45 -31.24
N GLU A 207 7.11 -6.41 -31.10
CA GLU A 207 6.77 -7.37 -32.15
C GLU A 207 6.15 -6.70 -33.38
N LEU A 208 5.28 -5.70 -33.17
CA LEU A 208 4.66 -4.99 -34.28
C LEU A 208 5.64 -4.02 -34.95
N SER A 209 6.52 -3.34 -34.20
CA SER A 209 7.54 -2.46 -34.78
C SER A 209 8.59 -3.21 -35.63
N LEU A 210 8.98 -4.43 -35.22
CA LEU A 210 9.92 -5.26 -35.96
C LEU A 210 9.34 -5.70 -37.32
N ARG A 211 8.06 -6.07 -37.36
CA ARG A 211 7.40 -6.48 -38.60
C ARG A 211 7.10 -5.31 -39.55
N THR A 212 6.77 -4.13 -39.02
CA THR A 212 6.67 -2.92 -39.86
C THR A 212 8.03 -2.57 -40.49
N GLY A 213 9.15 -2.86 -39.80
CA GLY A 213 10.50 -2.69 -40.35
C GLY A 213 10.92 -3.75 -41.37
N GLU A 214 10.33 -4.95 -41.35
CA GLU A 214 10.54 -5.99 -42.36
C GLU A 214 9.67 -5.81 -43.62
N ALA A 215 8.56 -5.08 -43.51
CA ALA A 215 7.63 -4.81 -44.61
C ALA A 215 7.95 -3.52 -45.41
N ALA A 216 8.99 -2.78 -45.04
CA ALA A 216 9.49 -1.56 -45.69
C ALA A 216 10.82 -1.82 -46.42
#